data_AF-A0A968ZF18-F1
#
_entry.id   AF-A0A968ZF18-F1
#
_cell.length_a   1.000
_cell.length_b   1.000
_cell.length_c   1.000
_cell.angle_alpha   90.00
_cell.angle_beta   90.00
_cell.angle_gamma   90.00
#
_symmetry.space_group_name_H-M   'P 1'
#
loop_
_entity.id
_entity.type
_entity.pdbx_description
1 polymer ?
#
loop_
_entity_poly.entity_id
_entity_poly.type
_entity_poly.pdbx_seq_one_letter_code
_entity_poly.pdbx_strand_id
1 'polypeptide(L)'
;MNKGILNDAYLLTVWGGVFTPDDQGWVMPIISLVDSTGTCYGVTLDSSTQQVSNQYSCAMVTLYDAQNDITYNNFLGGIGAYQWNGDTLEYGDNGVPLPFVNLISTISYNQFGTVQQVQSPLNGLPLLPDLIGSNAIFYPFMNYLLPTEESILNYNALPLGNTLVGYMIGGIKATAPTSSKINPTYVNEQVYGVYINKL
;
A
#
# COMPACT_ATOMS: atom_id res chain seq x y z
N MET A 1 -9.91 5.67 0.64
CA MET A 1 -10.41 5.21 -0.66
C MET A 1 -9.35 5.57 -1.69
N ASN A 2 -9.02 4.64 -2.58
CA ASN A 2 -8.02 4.81 -3.62
C ASN A 2 -8.64 4.50 -4.99
N LYS A 3 -8.09 5.11 -6.04
CA LYS A 3 -8.54 4.97 -7.41
C LYS A 3 -7.49 4.21 -8.20
N GLY A 4 -7.94 3.25 -9.00
CA GLY A 4 -7.12 2.69 -10.07
C GLY A 4 -7.95 2.38 -11.32
N ILE A 5 -7.34 1.69 -12.30
CA ILE A 5 -7.90 1.49 -13.64
C ILE A 5 -8.00 0.00 -13.97
N LEU A 6 -9.11 -0.40 -14.59
CA LEU A 6 -9.33 -1.73 -15.17
C LEU A 6 -10.24 -1.62 -16.39
N ASN A 7 -9.83 -2.13 -17.55
CA ASN A 7 -10.61 -2.07 -18.79
C ASN A 7 -11.19 -0.67 -19.09
N ASP A 8 -10.36 0.37 -18.96
CA ASP A 8 -10.74 1.78 -19.14
C ASP A 8 -11.83 2.32 -18.18
N ALA A 9 -12.22 1.54 -17.18
CA ALA A 9 -13.08 1.96 -16.08
C ALA A 9 -12.27 2.22 -14.81
N TYR A 10 -12.84 3.00 -13.89
CA TYR A 10 -12.22 3.28 -12.61
C TYR A 10 -12.69 2.29 -11.54
N LEU A 11 -11.74 1.83 -10.74
CA LEU A 11 -12.03 1.08 -9.53
C LEU A 11 -11.74 1.96 -8.33
N LEU A 12 -12.78 2.20 -7.52
CA LEU A 12 -12.62 2.82 -6.21
C LEU A 12 -12.54 1.72 -5.17
N THR A 13 -11.40 1.64 -4.51
CA THR A 13 -11.12 0.60 -3.53
C THR A 13 -10.99 1.18 -2.13
N VAL A 14 -11.67 0.53 -1.19
CA VAL A 14 -11.39 0.62 0.23
C VAL A 14 -10.62 -0.64 0.59
N TRP A 15 -9.34 -0.47 0.89
CA TRP A 15 -8.46 -1.55 1.31
C TRP A 15 -8.83 -2.06 2.70
N GLY A 16 -8.01 -2.95 3.25
CA GLY A 16 -8.09 -3.37 4.65
C GLY A 16 -8.17 -2.20 5.63
N GLY A 17 -8.49 -2.50 6.88
CA GLY A 17 -8.61 -1.47 7.92
C GLY A 17 -8.88 -2.03 9.30
N VAL A 18 -9.19 -1.15 10.25
CA VAL A 18 -9.32 -1.49 11.68
C VAL A 18 -10.76 -1.31 12.18
N PHE A 19 -11.70 -1.89 11.45
CA PHE A 19 -13.14 -1.66 11.66
C PHE A 19 -13.91 -2.95 11.92
N THR A 20 -13.23 -4.00 12.39
CA THR A 20 -13.91 -5.20 12.88
C THR A 20 -14.38 -5.00 14.33
N PRO A 21 -15.46 -5.68 14.78
CA PRO A 21 -15.94 -5.57 16.17
C PRO A 21 -14.93 -6.03 17.24
N ASP A 22 -13.95 -6.84 16.86
CA ASP A 22 -12.99 -7.49 17.78
C ASP A 22 -11.58 -6.84 17.72
N ASP A 23 -11.49 -5.58 17.26
CA ASP A 23 -10.24 -4.82 17.10
C ASP A 23 -9.18 -5.52 16.22
N GLN A 24 -9.65 -6.33 15.27
CA GLN A 24 -8.84 -7.02 14.27
C GLN A 24 -8.70 -6.25 12.96
N GLY A 25 -7.68 -6.60 12.18
CA GLY A 25 -7.53 -6.13 10.82
C GLY A 25 -8.60 -6.73 9.91
N TRP A 26 -9.42 -5.88 9.31
CA TRP A 26 -10.20 -6.22 8.14
C TRP A 26 -9.27 -6.45 6.95
N VAL A 27 -9.42 -7.60 6.29
CA VAL A 27 -8.48 -8.07 5.28
C VAL A 27 -9.07 -8.14 3.87
N MET A 28 -10.40 -8.02 3.71
CA MET A 28 -11.07 -8.20 2.41
C MET A 28 -11.38 -6.85 1.75
N PRO A 29 -10.68 -6.43 0.69
CA PRO A 29 -10.96 -5.13 0.07
C PRO A 29 -12.41 -5.00 -0.39
N ILE A 30 -12.94 -3.78 -0.30
CA ILE A 30 -14.24 -3.41 -0.87
C ILE A 30 -13.98 -2.61 -2.14
N ILE A 31 -14.52 -3.08 -3.26
CA ILE A 31 -14.25 -2.53 -4.59
C ILE A 31 -15.55 -2.00 -5.17
N SER A 32 -15.51 -0.81 -5.75
CA SER A 32 -16.62 -0.23 -6.51
C SER A 32 -16.19 0.06 -7.94
N LEU A 33 -16.99 -0.37 -8.90
CA LEU A 33 -16.79 -0.03 -10.31
C LEU A 33 -17.45 1.30 -10.62
N VAL A 34 -16.68 2.23 -11.16
CA VAL A 34 -17.11 3.60 -11.44
C VAL A 34 -16.70 3.99 -12.86
N ASP A 35 -17.61 4.61 -13.62
CA ASP A 35 -17.25 5.18 -14.93
C ASP A 35 -16.54 6.53 -14.80
N SER A 36 -16.21 7.12 -15.94
CA SER A 36 -15.60 8.45 -16.02
C SER A 36 -16.49 9.61 -15.57
N THR A 37 -17.79 9.37 -15.37
CA THR A 37 -18.75 10.37 -14.85
C THR A 37 -18.93 10.30 -13.33
N GLY A 38 -18.33 9.30 -12.68
CA GLY A 38 -18.50 9.05 -11.26
C GLY A 38 -19.70 8.16 -10.92
N THR A 39 -20.36 7.58 -11.92
CA THR A 39 -21.49 6.66 -11.71
C THR A 39 -20.97 5.32 -11.20
N CYS A 40 -21.44 4.91 -10.01
CA CYS A 40 -21.11 3.62 -9.40
C CYS A 40 -22.08 2.52 -9.88
N TYR A 41 -21.54 1.43 -10.42
CA TYR A 41 -22.31 0.29 -10.95
C TYR A 41 -22.46 -0.87 -9.95
N GLY A 42 -21.85 -0.75 -8.78
CA GLY A 42 -21.92 -1.76 -7.75
C GLY A 42 -20.76 -1.67 -6.77
N VAL A 43 -20.97 -2.25 -5.59
CA VAL A 43 -19.97 -2.40 -4.55
C VAL A 43 -19.84 -3.90 -4.28
N THR A 44 -18.63 -4.43 -4.39
CA THR A 44 -18.34 -5.84 -4.15
C THR A 44 -17.33 -5.98 -3.03
N LEU A 45 -17.47 -7.07 -2.27
CA LEU A 45 -16.46 -7.52 -1.34
C LEU A 45 -15.54 -8.49 -2.07
N ASP A 46 -14.25 -8.19 -2.12
CA ASP A 46 -13.24 -9.10 -2.66
C ASP A 46 -12.77 -10.05 -1.54
N SER A 47 -13.44 -11.20 -1.43
CA SER A 47 -13.05 -12.25 -0.49
C SER A 47 -11.84 -13.08 -0.97
N SER A 48 -11.45 -12.94 -2.23
CA SER A 48 -10.30 -13.66 -2.81
C SER A 48 -8.98 -13.05 -2.37
N THR A 49 -8.96 -11.74 -2.12
CA THR A 49 -7.81 -11.05 -1.54
C THR A 49 -7.90 -11.02 -0.03
N GLN A 50 -6.80 -11.41 0.61
CA GLN A 50 -6.62 -11.30 2.05
C GLN A 50 -5.45 -10.35 2.29
N GLN A 51 -5.72 -9.06 2.45
CA GLN A 51 -4.72 -8.05 2.76
C GLN A 51 -4.18 -8.27 4.17
N VAL A 52 -3.03 -8.96 4.28
CA VAL A 52 -2.47 -9.36 5.57
C VAL A 52 -1.60 -8.31 6.25
N SER A 53 -1.20 -7.25 5.54
CA SER A 53 -0.36 -6.17 6.09
C SER A 53 -0.74 -4.82 5.51
N ASN A 54 -0.18 -3.75 6.08
CA ASN A 54 -0.43 -2.36 5.71
C ASN A 54 -1.95 -2.00 5.68
N GLN A 55 -2.75 -2.55 6.60
CA GLN A 55 -4.20 -2.34 6.64
C GLN A 55 -4.59 -0.94 7.13
N TYR A 56 -3.77 -0.28 7.95
CA TYR A 56 -4.08 1.09 8.36
C TYR A 56 -3.61 2.12 7.33
N SER A 57 -4.13 3.34 7.42
CA SER A 57 -3.76 4.43 6.50
C SER A 57 -2.23 4.58 6.42
N CYS A 58 -1.70 4.49 5.20
CA CYS A 58 -0.29 4.66 4.91
C CYS A 58 -0.05 5.32 3.55
N ALA A 59 1.20 5.73 3.31
CA ALA A 59 1.59 6.20 1.99
C ALA A 59 1.43 5.07 0.97
N MET A 60 0.78 5.39 -0.15
CA MET A 60 0.50 4.43 -1.21
C MET A 60 0.92 4.98 -2.56
N VAL A 61 1.60 4.14 -3.33
CA VAL A 61 2.02 4.42 -4.70
C VAL A 61 1.17 3.57 -5.63
N THR A 62 0.29 4.20 -6.39
CA THR A 62 -0.53 3.53 -7.41
C THR A 62 0.14 3.67 -8.78
N LEU A 63 0.35 2.56 -9.47
CA LEU A 63 0.85 2.52 -10.84
C LEU A 63 -0.16 1.79 -11.73
N TYR A 64 -0.26 2.21 -12.98
CA TYR A 64 -1.02 1.51 -14.00
C TYR A 64 -0.11 1.11 -15.17
N ASP A 65 -0.16 -0.18 -15.51
CA ASP A 65 0.43 -0.78 -16.70
C ASP A 65 -0.65 -1.00 -17.75
N ALA A 66 -0.73 -0.07 -18.70
CA ALA A 66 -1.70 -0.09 -19.78
C ALA A 66 -1.42 -1.19 -20.82
N GLN A 67 -0.19 -1.73 -20.88
CA GLN A 67 0.12 -2.83 -21.81
C GLN A 67 -0.47 -4.16 -21.34
N ASN A 68 -0.55 -4.36 -20.03
CA ASN A 68 -1.05 -5.59 -19.42
C ASN A 68 -2.42 -5.42 -18.72
N ASP A 69 -2.97 -4.20 -18.69
CA ASP A 69 -4.17 -3.82 -17.93
C ASP A 69 -4.07 -4.23 -16.46
N ILE A 70 -2.98 -3.81 -15.81
CA ILE A 70 -2.70 -4.10 -14.39
C ILE A 70 -2.55 -2.80 -13.63
N THR A 71 -3.29 -2.66 -12.54
CA THR A 71 -3.01 -1.62 -11.53
C THR A 71 -2.26 -2.25 -10.36
N TYR A 72 -1.16 -1.60 -9.94
CA TYR A 72 -0.38 -1.94 -8.76
C TYR A 72 -0.61 -0.90 -7.67
N ASN A 73 -0.97 -1.34 -6.47
CA ASN A 73 -1.08 -0.50 -5.28
C ASN A 73 -0.02 -0.91 -4.28
N ASN A 74 1.00 -0.06 -4.10
CA ASN A 74 2.14 -0.35 -3.24
C ASN A 74 1.99 0.42 -1.95
N PHE A 75 1.85 -0.29 -0.84
CA PHE A 75 1.67 0.25 0.50
C PHE A 75 3.01 0.32 1.22
N LEU A 76 3.36 1.50 1.74
CA LEU A 76 4.66 1.76 2.35
C LEU A 76 4.52 1.78 3.88
N GLY A 77 4.76 0.64 4.53
CA GLY A 77 4.79 0.53 5.99
C GLY A 77 3.45 0.78 6.66
N GLY A 78 3.45 1.46 7.78
CA GLY A 78 2.24 1.77 8.52
C GLY A 78 1.93 0.74 9.60
N ILE A 79 0.66 0.32 9.70
CA ILE A 79 0.20 -0.68 10.67
C ILE A 79 -0.45 -1.83 9.92
N GLY A 80 -0.14 -3.05 10.33
CA GLY A 80 -0.72 -4.24 9.72
C GLY A 80 -0.65 -5.49 10.58
N ALA A 81 -1.46 -6.49 10.23
CA ALA A 81 -1.65 -7.70 11.03
C ALA A 81 -0.45 -8.65 10.96
N TYR A 82 0.34 -8.61 9.89
CA TYR A 82 1.56 -9.39 9.76
C TYR A 82 2.78 -8.49 9.61
N GLN A 83 3.84 -8.83 10.35
CA GLN A 83 5.14 -8.18 10.34
C GLN A 83 6.26 -9.18 10.03
N TRP A 84 7.42 -8.70 9.61
CA TRP A 84 8.60 -9.54 9.43
C TRP A 84 9.41 -9.59 10.72
N ASN A 85 9.64 -10.78 11.28
CA ASN A 85 10.38 -10.95 12.53
C ASN A 85 11.89 -11.26 12.34
N GLY A 86 12.35 -11.34 11.10
CA GLY A 86 13.71 -11.76 10.75
C GLY A 86 13.74 -12.99 9.86
N ASP A 87 12.79 -13.91 10.05
CA ASP A 87 12.76 -15.22 9.38
C ASP A 87 11.45 -15.51 8.64
N THR A 88 10.31 -15.11 9.21
CA THR A 88 8.98 -15.33 8.63
C THR A 88 8.06 -14.13 8.85
N LEU A 89 6.90 -14.15 8.17
CA LEU A 89 5.78 -13.30 8.55
C LEU A 89 5.17 -13.81 9.85
N GLU A 90 5.08 -12.95 10.84
CA GLU A 90 4.49 -13.20 12.15
C GLU A 90 3.22 -12.37 12.29
N TYR A 91 2.16 -13.00 12.79
CA TYR A 91 0.90 -12.33 13.07
C TYR A 91 1.00 -11.57 14.39
N GLY A 92 0.70 -10.28 14.35
CA GLY A 92 0.72 -9.39 15.50
C GLY A 92 2.12 -9.17 16.08
N ASP A 93 2.16 -8.58 17.27
CA ASP A 93 3.35 -8.40 18.09
C ASP A 93 2.98 -8.68 19.55
N ASN A 94 3.46 -9.79 20.11
CA ASN A 94 3.24 -10.14 21.53
C ASN A 94 1.75 -10.09 21.96
N GLY A 95 0.84 -10.54 21.09
CA GLY A 95 -0.60 -10.54 21.33
C GLY A 95 -1.33 -9.25 20.94
N VAL A 96 -0.61 -8.23 20.45
CA VAL A 96 -1.22 -7.04 19.81
C VAL A 96 -1.47 -7.35 18.34
N PRO A 97 -2.73 -7.34 17.86
CA PRO A 97 -3.08 -7.86 16.53
C PRO A 97 -2.63 -6.97 15.37
N LEU A 98 -2.37 -5.68 15.62
CA LEU A 98 -2.09 -4.68 14.59
C LEU A 98 -0.89 -3.81 14.99
N PRO A 99 0.34 -4.34 14.91
CA PRO A 99 1.56 -3.57 15.15
C PRO A 99 1.90 -2.61 14.01
N PHE A 100 2.79 -1.66 14.29
CA PHE A 100 3.52 -0.93 13.26
C PHE A 100 4.43 -1.90 12.48
N VAL A 101 4.51 -1.71 11.16
CA VAL A 101 5.26 -2.56 10.25
C VAL A 101 6.15 -1.73 9.33
N ASN A 102 7.30 -2.27 8.95
CA ASN A 102 8.22 -1.71 7.96
C ASN A 102 8.17 -2.47 6.63
N LEU A 103 7.14 -3.29 6.42
CA LEU A 103 6.91 -4.02 5.18
C LEU A 103 6.37 -3.10 4.10
N ILE A 104 6.81 -3.34 2.86
CA ILE A 104 6.08 -2.91 1.68
C ILE A 104 5.22 -4.08 1.20
N SER A 105 3.96 -3.83 0.86
CA SER A 105 3.16 -4.82 0.14
C SER A 105 2.58 -4.22 -1.11
N THR A 106 2.38 -5.05 -2.13
CA THR A 106 1.77 -4.66 -3.39
C THR A 106 0.48 -5.46 -3.55
N ILE A 107 -0.64 -4.78 -3.76
CA ILE A 107 -1.85 -5.41 -4.26
C ILE A 107 -1.99 -5.04 -5.73
N SER A 108 -1.87 -6.04 -6.60
CA SER A 108 -2.13 -5.90 -8.02
C SER A 108 -3.52 -6.42 -8.34
N TYR A 109 -4.22 -5.77 -9.27
CA TYR A 109 -5.43 -6.33 -9.84
C TYR A 109 -5.46 -6.15 -11.35
N ASN A 110 -6.15 -7.07 -12.03
CA ASN A 110 -6.42 -7.06 -13.46
C ASN A 110 -7.71 -7.84 -13.74
N GLN A 111 -8.00 -8.13 -15.00
CA GLN A 111 -9.19 -8.90 -15.40
C GLN A 111 -9.26 -10.33 -14.79
N PHE A 112 -8.13 -10.87 -14.33
CA PHE A 112 -8.05 -12.21 -13.73
C PHE A 112 -8.25 -12.20 -12.20
N GLY A 113 -8.41 -11.02 -11.60
CA GLY A 113 -8.65 -10.84 -10.17
C GLY A 113 -7.56 -10.04 -9.48
N THR A 114 -7.53 -10.14 -8.16
CA THR A 114 -6.63 -9.37 -7.29
C THR A 114 -5.63 -10.33 -6.63
N VAL A 115 -4.38 -9.89 -6.49
CA VAL A 115 -3.30 -10.65 -5.85
C VAL A 115 -2.51 -9.72 -4.95
N GLN A 116 -2.28 -10.13 -3.70
CA GLN A 116 -1.33 -9.47 -2.82
C GLN A 116 0.03 -10.16 -2.89
N GLN A 117 1.08 -9.34 -3.01
CA GLN A 117 2.48 -9.70 -2.83
C GLN A 117 3.02 -8.93 -1.63
N VAL A 118 3.33 -9.62 -0.55
CA VAL A 118 4.00 -9.00 0.62
C VAL A 118 5.50 -9.12 0.41
N GLN A 119 6.23 -8.03 0.66
CA GLN A 119 7.68 -8.06 0.60
C GLN A 119 8.21 -9.15 1.54
N SER A 120 8.93 -10.10 0.96
CA SER A 120 9.74 -11.04 1.71
C SER A 120 11.21 -10.60 1.58
N PRO A 121 11.83 -10.07 2.64
CA PRO A 121 13.22 -9.64 2.60
C PRO A 121 14.21 -10.82 2.47
N LEU A 122 13.72 -12.07 2.39
CA LEU A 122 14.52 -13.28 2.12
C LEU A 122 15.35 -13.20 0.83
N ASN A 123 14.98 -12.32 -0.11
CA ASN A 123 15.69 -12.12 -1.37
C ASN A 123 16.55 -10.83 -1.41
N GLY A 124 16.94 -10.29 -0.25
CA GLY A 124 17.84 -9.13 -0.17
C GLY A 124 17.19 -7.77 -0.46
N LEU A 125 15.85 -7.71 -0.56
CA LEU A 125 15.13 -6.44 -0.65
C LEU A 125 15.01 -5.81 0.75
N PRO A 126 15.55 -4.60 0.98
CA PRO A 126 15.51 -3.97 2.29
C PRO A 126 14.08 -3.59 2.67
N LEU A 127 13.70 -3.88 3.91
CA LEU A 127 12.50 -3.30 4.52
C LEU A 127 12.62 -1.77 4.55
N LEU A 128 11.52 -1.08 4.87
CA LEU A 128 11.62 0.34 5.19
C LEU A 128 12.62 0.56 6.34
N PRO A 129 13.32 1.70 6.34
CA PRO A 129 14.44 1.94 7.27
C PRO A 129 14.00 2.05 8.74
N ASP A 130 12.70 2.26 8.98
CA ASP A 130 12.10 2.40 10.30
C ASP A 130 10.64 1.88 10.25
N LEU A 131 10.00 1.81 11.41
CA LEU A 131 8.55 1.63 11.54
C LEU A 131 7.82 2.95 11.24
N ILE A 132 7.74 3.27 9.95
CA ILE A 132 7.18 4.50 9.39
C ILE A 132 6.04 4.18 8.43
N GLY A 133 5.35 5.22 7.96
CA GLY A 133 4.36 5.11 6.90
C GLY A 133 2.93 5.32 7.37
N SER A 134 2.62 5.13 8.66
CA SER A 134 1.29 5.37 9.21
C SER A 134 0.88 6.82 9.04
N ASN A 135 -0.24 7.08 8.36
CA ASN A 135 -0.71 8.42 7.96
C ASN A 135 0.31 9.23 7.11
N ALA A 136 1.33 8.59 6.54
CA ALA A 136 2.21 9.25 5.58
C ALA A 136 1.49 9.43 4.24
N ILE A 137 1.94 10.40 3.46
CA ILE A 137 1.41 10.69 2.12
C ILE A 137 2.51 10.46 1.09
N PHE A 138 2.16 9.89 -0.05
CA PHE A 138 3.02 9.83 -1.21
C PHE A 138 2.75 11.04 -2.12
N TYR A 139 3.81 11.75 -2.49
CA TYR A 139 3.79 12.89 -3.40
C TYR A 139 4.54 12.52 -4.70
N PRO A 140 3.81 12.22 -5.80
CA PRO A 140 4.42 11.78 -7.07
C PRO A 140 5.05 12.92 -7.85
N PHE A 141 6.05 12.61 -8.67
CA PHE A 141 6.53 13.53 -9.69
C PHE A 141 5.62 13.53 -10.92
N MET A 142 5.25 14.74 -11.36
CA MET A 142 4.26 14.93 -12.42
C MET A 142 4.65 14.31 -13.77
N ASN A 143 5.94 14.20 -14.06
CA ASN A 143 6.44 13.62 -15.32
C ASN A 143 6.21 12.10 -15.43
N TYR A 144 5.86 11.43 -14.34
CA TYR A 144 5.55 10.01 -14.32
C TYR A 144 4.06 9.72 -14.14
N LEU A 145 3.21 10.75 -14.00
CA LEU A 145 1.76 10.57 -13.90
C LEU A 145 1.16 10.18 -15.24
N LEU A 146 0.05 9.43 -15.20
CA LEU A 146 -0.82 9.30 -16.36
C LEU A 146 -1.39 10.67 -16.75
N PRO A 147 -1.51 11.01 -18.05
CA PRO A 147 -2.00 12.32 -18.47
C PRO A 147 -3.39 12.70 -17.95
N THR A 148 -4.23 11.71 -17.67
CA THR A 148 -5.62 11.90 -17.21
C THR A 148 -5.80 11.72 -15.70
N GLU A 149 -4.73 11.43 -14.95
CA GLU A 149 -4.80 11.09 -13.54
C GLU A 149 -3.73 11.80 -12.71
N GLU A 150 -4.14 12.43 -11.62
CA GLU A 150 -3.23 13.23 -10.78
C GLU A 150 -2.46 12.40 -9.73
N SER A 151 -2.87 11.14 -9.52
CA SER A 151 -2.32 10.28 -8.45
C SER A 151 -1.89 8.89 -8.91
N ILE A 152 -1.98 8.59 -10.21
CA ILE A 152 -1.63 7.27 -10.76
C ILE A 152 -0.41 7.43 -11.66
N LEU A 153 0.66 6.71 -11.32
CA LEU A 153 1.87 6.69 -12.14
C LEU A 153 1.66 5.82 -13.39
N ASN A 154 2.19 6.27 -14.52
CA ASN A 154 2.26 5.51 -15.76
C ASN A 154 3.47 4.55 -15.71
N TYR A 155 3.22 3.26 -15.43
CA TYR A 155 4.27 2.25 -15.35
C TYR A 155 5.03 2.09 -16.66
N ASN A 156 4.33 2.19 -17.80
CA ASN A 156 4.95 2.01 -19.11
C ASN A 156 5.92 3.15 -19.46
N ALA A 157 5.70 4.35 -18.91
CA ALA A 157 6.58 5.51 -19.09
C ALA A 157 7.85 5.48 -18.21
N LEU A 158 7.91 4.62 -17.19
CA LEU A 158 9.10 4.50 -16.34
C LEU A 158 10.27 3.88 -17.14
N PRO A 159 11.48 4.45 -17.04
CA PRO A 159 12.70 3.82 -17.53
C PRO A 159 12.95 2.44 -16.88
N LEU A 160 13.73 1.60 -17.55
CA LEU A 160 14.26 0.38 -16.92
C LEU A 160 15.21 0.74 -15.78
N GLY A 161 15.21 -0.08 -14.73
CA GLY A 161 16.00 0.10 -13.52
C GLY A 161 15.35 1.02 -12.47
N ASN A 162 16.19 1.59 -11.60
CA ASN A 162 15.74 2.39 -10.47
C ASN A 162 15.38 3.82 -10.90
N THR A 163 14.11 4.18 -10.71
CA THR A 163 13.58 5.53 -10.99
C THR A 163 13.05 6.14 -9.71
N LEU A 164 13.51 7.35 -9.34
CA LEU A 164 12.89 8.16 -8.28
C LEU A 164 11.56 8.70 -8.79
N VAL A 165 10.44 8.24 -8.23
CA VAL A 165 9.10 8.59 -8.71
C VAL A 165 8.36 9.60 -7.84
N GLY A 166 8.93 9.96 -6.69
CA GLY A 166 8.34 10.93 -5.76
C GLY A 166 8.88 10.81 -4.35
N TYR A 167 8.14 11.38 -3.40
CA TYR A 167 8.51 11.42 -2.00
C TYR A 167 7.42 10.88 -1.08
N MET A 168 7.80 10.15 -0.04
CA MET A 168 6.93 9.86 1.11
C MET A 168 7.18 10.93 2.18
N ILE A 169 6.11 11.58 2.63
CA ILE A 169 6.15 12.75 3.51
C ILE A 169 5.23 12.53 4.72
N GLY A 170 5.75 12.88 5.91
CA GLY A 170 4.97 12.93 7.15
C GLY A 170 4.62 11.55 7.71
N GLY A 171 3.51 11.51 8.46
CA GLY A 171 3.06 10.33 9.18
C GLY A 171 3.70 10.16 10.56
N ILE A 172 3.55 8.95 11.10
CA ILE A 172 4.04 8.55 12.43
C ILE A 172 5.27 7.65 12.27
N LYS A 173 6.28 7.89 13.11
CA LYS A 173 7.41 6.98 13.33
C LYS A 173 7.25 6.31 14.70
N ALA A 174 7.27 4.98 14.74
CA ALA A 174 7.26 4.19 15.98
C ALA A 174 8.66 3.68 16.33
N THR A 175 8.95 3.53 17.63
CA THR A 175 10.22 2.94 18.09
C THR A 175 10.18 1.43 18.24
N ALA A 176 8.99 0.83 18.22
CA ALA A 176 8.77 -0.61 18.28
C ALA A 176 7.43 -0.96 17.60
N PRO A 177 7.20 -2.23 17.21
CA PRO A 177 5.96 -2.64 16.56
C PRO A 177 4.73 -2.35 17.43
N THR A 178 4.83 -2.57 18.74
CA THR A 178 3.83 -2.13 19.71
C THR A 178 4.23 -0.84 20.43
N SER A 179 3.38 0.18 20.33
CA SER A 179 3.56 1.44 21.05
C SER A 179 3.24 1.31 22.54
N SER A 180 4.04 1.95 23.40
CA SER A 180 3.83 2.00 24.85
C SER A 180 4.51 3.23 25.45
N LYS A 181 4.48 3.38 26.79
CA LYS A 181 5.23 4.45 27.47
C LYS A 181 6.75 4.35 27.28
N ILE A 182 7.28 3.13 27.15
CA ILE A 182 8.71 2.88 26.91
C ILE A 182 9.04 2.82 25.41
N ASN A 183 8.06 2.53 24.57
CA ASN A 183 8.16 2.53 23.11
C ASN A 183 7.22 3.59 22.50
N PRO A 184 7.55 4.89 22.65
CA PRO A 184 6.68 5.97 22.19
C PRO A 184 6.63 6.06 20.65
N THR A 185 5.68 6.83 20.15
CA THR A 185 5.59 7.24 18.76
C THR A 185 5.89 8.73 18.62
N TYR A 186 6.35 9.12 17.44
CA TYR A 186 6.74 10.48 17.12
C TYR A 186 6.16 10.91 15.77
N VAL A 187 6.09 12.22 15.54
CA VAL A 187 5.89 12.76 14.20
C VAL A 187 7.11 12.40 13.36
N ASN A 188 6.89 11.91 12.15
CA ASN A 188 7.97 11.63 11.22
C ASN A 188 8.46 12.95 10.58
N GLU A 189 9.67 13.36 10.94
CA GLU A 189 10.32 14.60 10.48
C GLU A 189 11.19 14.42 9.22
N GLN A 190 11.25 13.19 8.68
CA GLN A 190 12.05 12.88 7.50
C GLN A 190 11.19 12.77 6.24
N VAL A 191 11.80 13.16 5.11
CA VAL A 191 11.25 12.95 3.77
C VAL A 191 12.05 11.84 3.09
N TYR A 192 11.35 10.84 2.54
CA TYR A 192 11.98 9.68 1.93
C TYR A 192 11.76 9.68 0.42
N GLY A 193 12.83 9.50 -0.35
CA GLY A 193 12.72 9.27 -1.80
C GLY A 193 12.14 7.89 -2.07
N VAL A 194 11.12 7.82 -2.91
CA VAL A 194 10.47 6.57 -3.30
C VAL A 194 10.93 6.16 -4.68
N TYR A 195 11.55 4.99 -4.77
CA TYR A 195 12.08 4.45 -6.01
C TYR A 195 11.26 3.26 -6.49
N ILE A 196 11.04 3.18 -7.79
CA ILE A 196 10.50 2.00 -8.47
C ILE A 196 11.63 1.38 -9.27
N ASN A 197 11.84 0.08 -9.09
CA ASN A 197 12.78 -0.70 -9.90
C ASN A 197 11.99 -1.46 -10.98
N LYS A 198 12.06 -0.99 -12.23
CA LYS A 198 11.43 -1.66 -13.37
C LYS A 198 12.40 -2.67 -13.98
N LEU A 199 12.02 -3.94 -13.98
CA LEU A 199 12.83 -5.04 -14.53
C LEU A 199 12.70 -5.15 -16.05
#